data_AF-A0AAY4C4X5-F1
#
_entry.id   AF-A0AAY4C4X5-F1
#
_cell.length_a   1.000
_cell.length_b   1.000
_cell.length_c   1.000
_cell.angle_alpha   90.00
_cell.angle_beta   90.00
_cell.angle_gamma   90.00
#
_symmetry.space_group_name_H-M   'P 1'
#
loop_
_entity.id
_entity.type
_entity.pdbx_description
1 polymer ?
#
loop_
_entity_poly.entity_id
_entity_poly.type
_entity_poly.pdbx_seq_one_letter_code
_entity_poly.pdbx_strand_id
1 'polypeptide(L)'
;MTLKSSKDEAAARLERSALSDLYLEQLLRSRATAERAAMQTCDLTGHVVFSNGSTTHMNGGEVPRMREVAVEKSATEPMGVTLKVNERQRCSVARILHGGLIHRQGSLHEGDEIAEINGQSVTNKSVDELQKILKDTNGVVTLKIIPNQQNRALACEMYMRAQFDYDPIKDDLIPCKEAGLRFQTGDIIHIINKKDPNWWQGRVENSAADYAGLIPSPEMQEWRVASKSKVADGGNQSCSPFGKKKKCKDKYLAKHSSIFDQLDVISYEEVVQLPAFSRKTLVLIGAPGVGRSHIKNSLLSKYPNRFSYPVPHTTRPPKKDEEDGKEYFFISNDTMTHGIVENQFLEYGSFQGNMFGTKMETIHKIHELGKIAVLDVEPQTLKLLRTAELAPLIVFVAPTDKPNQPETVQTIQKESNAVLSTYRHFFDVVLVNNDVDESVKGIEAALERASSTPQWVPVSWVY
;
A
#
# COMPACT_ATOMS: atom_id res chain seq x y z
N MET A 1 0.19 -11.13 -29.44
CA MET A 1 -0.52 -12.43 -29.46
C MET A 1 -0.47 -12.99 -28.06
N THR A 2 -1.60 -13.04 -27.35
CA THR A 2 -1.72 -13.87 -26.15
C THR A 2 -1.66 -15.34 -26.60
N LEU A 3 -0.88 -16.17 -25.89
CA LEU A 3 -0.70 -17.58 -26.19
C LEU A 3 -2.06 -18.27 -26.32
N LYS A 4 -2.38 -18.80 -27.51
CA LYS A 4 -3.57 -19.64 -27.73
C LYS A 4 -3.19 -21.09 -27.41
N SER A 5 -3.87 -21.69 -26.43
CA SER A 5 -3.89 -23.13 -26.22
C SER A 5 -5.01 -23.74 -27.07
N SER A 6 -4.69 -24.68 -27.97
CA SER A 6 -5.67 -25.46 -28.72
C SER A 6 -5.96 -26.77 -27.99
N LYS A 7 -7.26 -26.99 -27.75
CA LYS A 7 -7.97 -28.24 -27.46
C LYS A 7 -7.19 -29.52 -27.79
N ASP A 8 -6.73 -30.22 -26.76
CA ASP A 8 -7.07 -31.63 -26.48
C ASP A 8 -6.26 -32.10 -25.25
N GLU A 9 -6.87 -32.06 -24.06
CA GLU A 9 -6.61 -32.98 -22.94
C GLU A 9 -7.53 -32.62 -21.76
N ALA A 10 -8.82 -32.93 -21.92
CA ALA A 10 -9.76 -32.96 -20.81
C ALA A 10 -9.60 -34.29 -20.04
N ALA A 11 -8.51 -34.46 -19.28
CA ALA A 11 -8.39 -35.42 -18.17
C ALA A 11 -6.99 -35.41 -17.53
N ALA A 12 -6.63 -34.38 -16.77
CA ALA A 12 -5.56 -34.52 -15.76
C ALA A 12 -5.84 -33.61 -14.56
N ARG A 13 -5.96 -34.26 -13.40
CA ARG A 13 -6.08 -33.67 -12.07
C ARG A 13 -4.87 -32.79 -11.75
N LEU A 14 -5.09 -31.76 -10.94
CA LEU A 14 -4.19 -31.14 -9.94
C LEU A 14 -2.79 -31.79 -9.80
N GLU A 15 -1.94 -31.66 -10.81
CA GLU A 15 -0.50 -31.85 -10.70
C GLU A 15 0.14 -30.47 -10.69
N ARG A 16 0.84 -30.16 -9.59
CA ARG A 16 1.73 -29.00 -9.54
C ARG A 16 2.67 -29.12 -10.75
N SER A 17 2.59 -28.17 -11.68
CA SER A 17 3.52 -28.17 -12.79
C SER A 17 4.93 -27.98 -12.24
N ALA A 18 5.92 -28.67 -12.82
CA ALA A 18 7.33 -28.50 -12.46
C ALA A 18 7.81 -27.02 -12.51
N LEU A 19 7.06 -26.15 -13.22
CA LEU A 19 7.24 -24.71 -13.30
C LEU A 19 6.90 -23.97 -11.99
N SER A 20 5.91 -24.44 -11.23
CA SER A 20 5.56 -23.89 -9.91
C SER A 20 6.65 -24.21 -8.87
N ASP A 21 7.24 -25.39 -8.94
CA ASP A 21 8.27 -25.83 -7.99
C ASP A 21 9.63 -25.18 -8.29
N LEU A 22 9.97 -24.97 -9.58
CA LEU A 22 11.15 -24.21 -9.99
C LEU A 22 11.07 -22.73 -9.61
N TYR A 23 9.91 -22.09 -9.78
CA TYR A 23 9.68 -20.71 -9.34
C TYR A 23 9.82 -20.56 -7.82
N LEU A 24 9.28 -21.54 -7.06
CA LEU A 24 9.39 -21.56 -5.60
C LEU A 24 10.83 -21.82 -5.13
N GLU A 25 11.57 -22.73 -5.77
CA GLU A 25 13.00 -22.93 -5.49
C GLU A 25 13.84 -21.68 -5.81
N GLN A 26 13.51 -20.94 -6.87
CA GLN A 26 14.22 -19.73 -7.29
C GLN A 26 13.99 -18.56 -6.32
N LEU A 27 12.78 -18.41 -5.77
CA LEU A 27 12.47 -17.48 -4.68
C LEU A 27 13.23 -17.81 -3.39
N LEU A 28 13.42 -19.10 -3.08
CA LEU A 28 14.17 -19.52 -1.90
C LEU A 28 15.68 -19.31 -2.05
N ARG A 29 16.24 -19.48 -3.26
CA ARG A 29 17.68 -19.28 -3.54
C ARG A 29 18.08 -17.80 -3.59
N SER A 30 17.28 -16.94 -4.22
CA SER A 30 17.54 -15.49 -4.31
C SER A 30 17.60 -14.80 -2.94
N ARG A 31 16.77 -15.26 -1.99
CA ARG A 31 16.77 -14.78 -0.61
C ARG A 31 18.06 -15.10 0.15
N ALA A 32 18.62 -16.30 -0.03
CA ALA A 32 19.87 -16.69 0.63
C ALA A 32 21.08 -15.84 0.17
N THR A 33 21.03 -15.32 -1.06
CA THR A 33 22.05 -14.42 -1.61
C THR A 33 21.87 -12.98 -1.11
N ALA A 34 20.63 -12.49 -1.04
CA ALA A 34 20.30 -11.16 -0.52
C ALA A 34 20.57 -11.03 0.99
N GLU A 35 20.26 -12.05 1.79
CA GLU A 35 20.55 -12.08 3.23
C GLU A 35 22.06 -12.08 3.51
N ARG A 36 22.88 -12.72 2.65
CA ARG A 36 24.35 -12.66 2.72
C ARG A 36 24.91 -11.28 2.37
N ALA A 37 24.32 -10.59 1.41
CA ALA A 37 24.72 -9.23 1.04
C ALA A 37 24.36 -8.20 2.12
N ALA A 38 23.15 -8.30 2.71
CA ALA A 38 22.70 -7.42 3.78
C ALA A 38 23.47 -7.61 5.11
N MET A 39 23.96 -8.83 5.39
CA MET A 39 24.83 -9.09 6.54
C MET A 39 26.24 -8.55 6.39
N GLN A 40 26.72 -8.25 5.18
CA GLN A 40 28.06 -7.70 4.94
C GLN A 40 28.11 -6.15 4.96
N THR A 41 26.98 -5.46 4.87
CA THR A 41 26.93 -3.99 4.79
C THR A 41 26.62 -3.29 6.12
N CYS A 42 26.36 -4.02 7.21
CA CYS A 42 26.03 -3.42 8.52
C CYS A 42 27.24 -3.05 9.39
N ASP A 43 28.46 -3.41 9.00
CA ASP A 43 29.67 -2.97 9.68
C ASP A 43 30.53 -2.19 8.68
N LEU A 44 30.35 -0.87 8.64
CA LEU A 44 31.41 0.14 8.56
C LEU A 44 30.86 1.52 8.13
N THR A 45 31.31 2.53 8.88
CA THR A 45 31.33 3.97 8.59
C THR A 45 30.09 4.80 8.92
N GLY A 46 30.12 5.35 10.13
CA GLY A 46 29.60 6.69 10.38
C GLY A 46 30.55 7.73 9.78
N HIS A 47 30.01 8.64 8.97
CA HIS A 47 30.49 10.01 8.81
C HIS A 47 29.46 10.76 7.94
N VAL A 48 28.69 11.65 8.59
CA VAL A 48 27.82 12.61 7.87
C VAL A 48 28.72 13.74 7.37
N VAL A 49 28.93 13.79 6.05
CA VAL A 49 29.59 14.90 5.37
C VAL A 49 28.50 15.86 4.89
N PHE A 50 28.56 17.10 5.40
CA PHE A 50 27.76 18.22 4.90
C PHE A 50 28.24 18.64 3.51
N SER A 51 27.31 18.90 2.60
CA SER A 51 27.56 19.58 1.33
C SER A 51 26.52 20.70 1.17
N ASN A 52 27.03 21.93 1.13
CA ASN A 52 26.32 23.20 1.00
C ASN A 52 25.54 23.32 -0.32
N GLY A 53 24.36 23.93 -0.23
CA GLY A 53 23.60 24.51 -1.33
C GLY A 53 22.93 25.80 -0.86
N SER A 54 23.56 26.91 -1.21
CA SER A 54 23.27 28.32 -0.91
C SER A 54 21.80 28.77 -0.92
N THR A 55 21.39 29.47 0.14
CA THR A 55 20.37 30.54 0.07
C THR A 55 20.73 31.69 1.03
N THR A 56 21.12 32.80 0.41
CA THR A 56 20.90 34.20 0.79
C THR A 56 20.57 34.53 2.26
N HIS A 57 21.47 35.27 2.90
CA HIS A 57 21.19 36.13 4.04
C HIS A 57 20.00 37.06 3.77
N MET A 58 18.96 36.98 4.60
CA MET A 58 18.20 38.15 5.05
C MET A 58 17.92 38.02 6.55
N ASN A 59 18.46 38.99 7.28
CA ASN A 59 18.31 39.16 8.71
C ASN A 59 16.95 39.82 8.98
N GLY A 60 15.99 39.05 9.47
CA GLY A 60 14.71 39.54 9.95
C GLY A 60 14.25 38.62 11.07
N GLY A 61 14.22 39.12 12.31
CA GLY A 61 13.78 38.33 13.46
C GLY A 61 12.32 37.90 13.27
N GLU A 62 12.10 36.60 13.06
CA GLU A 62 10.76 36.02 13.08
C GLU A 62 10.18 36.22 14.49
N VAL A 63 9.17 37.08 14.59
CA VAL A 63 8.33 37.14 15.78
C VAL A 63 7.58 35.81 15.87
N PRO A 64 7.71 35.03 16.96
CA PRO A 64 7.00 33.76 17.08
C PRO A 64 5.50 34.01 16.99
N ARG A 65 4.83 33.30 16.07
CA ARG A 65 3.37 33.44 15.84
C ARG A 65 2.62 32.93 17.06
N MET A 66 2.21 33.85 17.94
CA MET A 66 1.43 33.53 19.13
C MET A 66 -0.01 33.18 18.75
N ARG A 67 -0.58 32.21 19.46
CA ARG A 67 -1.99 31.80 19.37
C ARG A 67 -2.68 32.11 20.69
N GLU A 68 -3.89 32.66 20.64
CA GLU A 68 -4.74 32.85 21.80
C GLU A 68 -5.69 31.64 21.96
N VAL A 69 -5.82 31.15 23.19
CA VAL A 69 -6.65 30.00 23.56
C VAL A 69 -7.48 30.38 24.77
N ALA A 70 -8.81 30.27 24.66
CA ALA A 70 -9.73 30.49 25.78
C ALA A 70 -10.27 29.16 26.29
N VAL A 71 -10.22 28.96 27.61
CA VAL A 71 -10.65 27.72 28.27
C VAL A 71 -11.60 28.08 29.40
N GLU A 72 -12.81 27.53 29.37
CA GLU A 72 -13.80 27.76 30.43
C GLU A 72 -13.58 26.78 31.59
N LYS A 73 -13.12 27.31 32.73
CA LYS A 73 -12.79 26.54 33.94
C LYS A 73 -13.89 26.68 35.00
N SER A 74 -14.42 25.55 35.46
CA SER A 74 -15.31 25.49 36.62
C SER A 74 -14.53 25.46 37.94
N ALA A 75 -15.15 25.88 39.04
CA ALA A 75 -14.47 25.97 40.35
C ALA A 75 -14.08 24.61 40.94
N THR A 76 -14.71 23.52 40.49
CA THR A 76 -14.50 22.16 41.01
C THR A 76 -13.56 21.33 40.15
N GLU A 77 -13.24 21.76 38.93
CA GLU A 77 -12.43 20.99 37.99
C GLU A 77 -11.06 21.64 37.73
N PRO A 78 -9.94 20.91 37.92
CA PRO A 78 -8.63 21.41 37.53
C PRO A 78 -8.46 21.37 36.01
N MET A 79 -7.63 22.26 35.46
CA MET A 79 -7.35 22.29 34.02
C MET A 79 -6.74 20.99 33.48
N GLY A 80 -6.11 20.19 34.34
CA GLY A 80 -5.50 18.92 33.94
C GLY A 80 -4.17 19.10 33.19
N VAL A 81 -3.41 20.14 33.50
CA VAL A 81 -2.08 20.39 32.92
C VAL A 81 -1.02 20.53 34.00
N THR A 82 0.20 20.15 33.66
CA THR A 82 1.39 20.43 34.48
C THR A 82 2.32 21.36 33.71
N LEU A 83 2.94 22.30 34.42
CA LEU A 83 3.81 23.32 33.84
C LEU A 83 5.25 23.08 34.29
N LYS A 84 6.19 23.38 33.39
CA LYS A 84 7.63 23.40 33.68
C LYS A 84 8.18 24.75 33.26
N VAL A 85 9.04 25.34 34.08
CA VAL A 85 9.81 26.53 33.71
C VAL A 85 11.24 26.09 33.38
N ASN A 86 11.78 26.54 32.25
CA ASN A 86 13.15 26.26 31.83
C ASN A 86 14.15 27.28 32.42
N GLU A 87 15.45 27.04 32.24
CA GLU A 87 16.54 27.93 32.69
C GLU A 87 16.46 29.34 32.08
N ARG A 88 15.75 29.49 30.96
CA ARG A 88 15.50 30.78 30.27
C ARG A 88 14.22 31.47 30.75
N GLN A 89 13.66 31.06 31.90
CA GLN A 89 12.44 31.63 32.50
C GLN A 89 11.20 31.57 31.59
N ARG A 90 11.16 30.59 30.68
CA ARG A 90 9.97 30.31 29.86
C ARG A 90 9.17 29.17 30.45
N CYS A 91 7.87 29.38 30.59
CA CYS A 91 6.93 28.37 31.02
C CYS A 91 6.44 27.56 29.82
N SER A 92 6.52 26.24 29.90
CA SER A 92 5.97 25.32 28.90
C SER A 92 5.08 24.26 29.55
N VAL A 93 4.11 23.74 28.79
CA VAL A 93 3.29 22.60 29.21
C VAL A 93 4.17 21.36 29.28
N ALA A 94 4.29 20.75 30.45
CA ALA A 94 5.12 19.58 30.69
C ALA A 94 4.36 18.26 30.43
N ARG A 95 3.09 18.20 30.82
CA ARG A 95 2.21 17.04 30.64
C ARG A 95 0.74 17.46 30.65
N ILE A 96 -0.08 16.76 29.86
CA ILE A 96 -1.54 16.86 29.91
C ILE A 96 -2.12 15.60 30.56
N LEU A 97 -2.94 15.78 31.59
CA LEU A 97 -3.59 14.70 32.32
C LEU A 97 -4.81 14.20 31.54
N HIS A 98 -4.80 12.91 31.19
CA HIS A 98 -5.89 12.26 30.47
C HIS A 98 -7.21 12.38 31.24
N GLY A 99 -8.28 12.78 30.55
CA GLY A 99 -9.60 13.02 31.15
C GLY A 99 -9.81 14.39 31.78
N GLY A 100 -8.77 15.23 31.92
CA GLY A 100 -8.88 16.62 32.39
C GLY A 100 -9.44 17.58 31.33
N LEU A 101 -9.77 18.81 31.75
CA LEU A 101 -10.40 19.84 30.91
C LEU A 101 -9.66 20.10 29.59
N ILE A 102 -8.33 20.30 29.66
CA ILE A 102 -7.49 20.56 28.48
C ILE A 102 -7.39 19.33 27.56
N HIS A 103 -7.38 18.11 28.11
CA HIS A 103 -7.37 16.89 27.32
C HIS A 103 -8.67 16.72 26.53
N ARG A 104 -9.83 17.05 27.12
CA ARG A 104 -11.14 16.94 26.44
C ARG A 104 -11.33 18.01 25.36
N GLN A 105 -10.75 19.19 25.54
CA GLN A 105 -10.88 20.30 24.59
C GLN A 105 -9.78 20.33 23.51
N GLY A 106 -8.64 19.65 23.73
CA GLY A 106 -7.52 19.65 22.79
C GLY A 106 -6.91 21.04 22.56
N SER A 107 -7.06 21.94 23.52
CA SER A 107 -6.77 23.37 23.35
C SER A 107 -5.28 23.71 23.57
N LEU A 108 -4.54 22.87 24.29
CA LEU A 108 -3.09 22.93 24.51
C LEU A 108 -2.46 21.56 24.26
N HIS A 109 -1.16 21.55 23.95
CA HIS A 109 -0.36 20.34 23.76
C HIS A 109 0.87 20.34 24.68
N GLU A 110 1.42 19.14 24.94
CA GLU A 110 2.69 19.02 25.64
C GLU A 110 3.80 19.69 24.86
N GLY A 111 4.57 20.55 25.54
CA GLY A 111 5.64 21.34 24.96
C GLY A 111 5.25 22.77 24.59
N ASP A 112 3.97 23.13 24.49
CA ASP A 112 3.54 24.50 24.17
C ASP A 112 4.10 25.50 25.19
N GLU A 113 4.70 26.60 24.73
CA GLU A 113 5.20 27.67 25.58
C GLU A 113 4.05 28.65 25.91
N ILE A 114 3.82 28.94 27.19
CA ILE A 114 2.80 29.89 27.64
C ILE A 114 3.46 31.25 27.85
N ALA A 115 3.07 32.24 27.06
CA ALA A 115 3.56 33.61 27.13
C ALA A 115 2.72 34.47 28.10
N GLU A 116 1.39 34.35 28.04
CA GLU A 116 0.47 35.13 28.88
C GLU A 116 -0.68 34.27 29.43
N ILE A 117 -1.13 34.59 30.65
CA ILE A 117 -2.35 34.05 31.28
C ILE A 117 -3.22 35.24 31.69
N ASN A 118 -4.43 35.33 31.16
CA ASN A 118 -5.40 36.42 31.38
C ASN A 118 -4.79 37.82 31.17
N GLY A 119 -3.99 37.97 30.11
CA GLY A 119 -3.30 39.22 29.79
C GLY A 119 -2.10 39.55 30.69
N GLN A 120 -1.74 38.68 31.65
CA GLN A 120 -0.54 38.83 32.45
C GLN A 120 0.60 38.00 31.87
N SER A 121 1.77 38.63 31.67
CA SER A 121 2.98 37.90 31.28
C SER A 121 3.36 36.83 32.31
N VAL A 122 3.79 35.69 31.78
CA VAL A 122 4.26 34.53 32.54
C VAL A 122 5.76 34.59 32.82
N THR A 123 6.49 35.47 32.14
CA THR A 123 7.94 35.66 32.34
C THR A 123 8.26 36.07 33.78
N ASN A 124 9.31 35.48 34.36
CA ASN A 124 9.78 35.72 35.74
C ASN A 124 8.83 35.28 36.86
N LYS A 125 7.83 34.45 36.58
CA LYS A 125 6.98 33.83 37.60
C LYS A 125 7.41 32.38 37.85
N SER A 126 7.41 31.97 39.12
CA SER A 126 7.64 30.58 39.52
C SER A 126 6.49 29.67 39.10
N VAL A 127 6.75 28.37 38.98
CA VAL A 127 5.71 27.37 38.67
C VAL A 127 4.58 27.40 39.70
N ASP A 128 4.91 27.59 40.98
CA ASP A 128 3.92 27.63 42.07
C ASP A 128 3.00 28.85 41.99
N GLU A 129 3.52 30.02 41.61
CA GLU A 129 2.72 31.22 41.38
C GLU A 129 1.79 31.06 40.17
N LEU A 130 2.26 30.44 39.09
CA LEU A 130 1.46 30.17 37.90
C LEU A 130 0.36 29.16 38.19
N GLN A 131 0.67 28.10 38.94
CA GLN A 131 -0.33 27.14 39.41
C GLN A 131 -1.37 27.81 40.32
N LYS A 132 -0.96 28.75 41.17
CA LYS A 132 -1.86 29.52 42.01
C LYS A 132 -2.80 30.40 41.17
N ILE A 133 -2.28 31.14 40.20
CA ILE A 133 -3.09 31.95 39.26
C ILE A 133 -4.13 31.08 38.54
N LEU A 134 -3.74 29.91 38.02
CA LEU A 134 -4.65 29.00 37.33
C LEU A 134 -5.65 28.31 38.27
N LYS A 135 -5.29 28.05 39.53
CA LYS A 135 -6.20 27.51 40.55
C LYS A 135 -7.24 28.54 40.99
N ASP A 136 -6.81 29.79 41.22
CA ASP A 136 -7.64 30.87 41.76
C ASP A 136 -8.58 31.47 40.70
N THR A 137 -8.25 31.33 39.42
CA THR A 137 -9.11 31.79 38.32
C THR A 137 -10.28 30.82 38.08
N ASN A 138 -11.52 31.31 38.13
CA ASN A 138 -12.72 30.58 37.76
C ASN A 138 -13.43 31.32 36.61
N GLY A 139 -14.01 30.59 35.66
CA GLY A 139 -14.55 31.14 34.41
C GLY A 139 -13.57 31.02 33.25
N VAL A 140 -13.63 31.96 32.30
CA VAL A 140 -12.81 31.92 31.08
C VAL A 140 -11.35 32.27 31.40
N VAL A 141 -10.44 31.34 31.14
CA VAL A 141 -8.99 31.51 31.20
C VAL A 141 -8.45 31.71 29.79
N THR A 142 -7.87 32.87 29.52
CA THR A 142 -7.26 33.19 28.23
C THR A 142 -5.76 32.99 28.30
N LEU A 143 -5.20 32.21 27.38
CA LEU A 143 -3.78 31.88 27.30
C LEU A 143 -3.23 32.34 25.96
N LYS A 144 -2.15 33.13 25.95
CA LYS A 144 -1.35 33.31 24.74
C LYS A 144 -0.20 32.32 24.76
N ILE A 145 -0.15 31.48 23.74
CA ILE A 145 0.82 30.40 23.63
C ILE A 145 1.66 30.54 22.36
N ILE A 146 2.92 30.13 22.46
CA ILE A 146 3.79 29.89 21.32
C ILE A 146 3.80 28.36 21.13
N PRO A 147 3.18 27.85 20.06
CA PRO A 147 3.10 26.40 19.84
C PRO A 147 4.49 25.83 19.60
N ASN A 148 4.80 24.70 20.24
CA ASN A 148 6.09 24.05 20.05
C ASN A 148 6.12 23.28 18.71
N GLN A 149 6.64 23.95 17.68
CA GLN A 149 6.76 23.36 16.34
C GLN A 149 7.76 22.21 16.27
N GLN A 150 8.75 22.14 17.18
CA GLN A 150 9.76 21.07 17.20
C GLN A 150 9.23 19.77 17.80
N ASN A 151 8.21 19.82 18.66
CA ASN A 151 7.60 18.65 19.29
C ASN A 151 6.20 18.32 18.77
N ARG A 152 5.74 19.03 17.74
CA ARG A 152 5.00 18.36 16.66
C ARG A 152 5.97 17.44 15.92
N ALA A 153 6.44 16.38 16.60
CA ALA A 153 6.40 15.11 15.89
C ALA A 153 4.93 15.04 15.45
N LEU A 154 4.69 15.32 14.16
CA LEU A 154 3.44 14.98 13.51
C LEU A 154 3.09 13.63 14.11
N ALA A 155 1.98 13.50 14.85
CA ALA A 155 1.47 12.17 15.10
C ALA A 155 1.44 11.57 13.70
N CYS A 156 2.33 10.62 13.41
CA CYS A 156 2.54 10.19 12.04
C CYS A 156 1.21 9.57 11.67
N GLU A 157 0.39 10.34 10.95
CA GLU A 157 -0.96 9.95 10.63
C GLU A 157 -0.81 8.71 9.78
N MET A 158 -1.24 7.59 10.33
CA MET A 158 -1.05 6.32 9.67
C MET A 158 -2.28 6.04 8.84
N TYR A 159 -2.06 5.91 7.54
CA TYR A 159 -3.09 5.52 6.60
C TYR A 159 -2.82 4.11 6.10
N MET A 160 -3.86 3.30 6.11
CA MET A 160 -3.82 1.91 5.69
C MET A 160 -4.86 1.71 4.59
N ARG A 161 -4.47 1.12 3.47
CA ARG A 161 -5.39 0.63 2.45
C ARG A 161 -5.86 -0.77 2.81
N ALA A 162 -7.16 -0.97 2.86
CA ALA A 162 -7.75 -2.30 3.02
C ALA A 162 -7.48 -3.16 1.78
N GLN A 163 -6.90 -4.34 1.96
CA GLN A 163 -6.68 -5.29 0.85
C GLN A 163 -7.77 -6.39 0.81
N PHE A 164 -8.77 -6.31 1.70
CA PHE A 164 -9.89 -7.24 1.80
C PHE A 164 -11.17 -6.51 2.20
N ASP A 165 -12.32 -7.16 2.01
CA ASP A 165 -13.62 -6.65 2.46
C ASP A 165 -13.90 -7.07 3.91
N TYR A 166 -14.39 -6.14 4.73
CA TYR A 166 -14.76 -6.41 6.11
C TYR A 166 -16.20 -5.99 6.40
N ASP A 167 -16.98 -6.93 6.93
CA ASP A 167 -18.37 -6.71 7.35
C ASP A 167 -18.52 -7.07 8.84
N PRO A 168 -18.61 -6.07 9.74
CA PRO A 168 -18.68 -6.32 11.18
C PRO A 168 -19.94 -7.07 11.60
N ILE A 169 -21.02 -7.04 10.81
CA ILE A 169 -22.26 -7.76 11.12
C ILE A 169 -22.03 -9.28 11.03
N LYS A 170 -21.17 -9.70 10.09
CA LYS A 170 -20.81 -11.11 9.84
C LYS A 170 -19.68 -11.61 10.75
N ASP A 171 -19.11 -10.73 11.58
CA ASP A 171 -17.99 -11.07 12.44
C ASP A 171 -18.49 -11.39 13.85
N ASP A 172 -18.35 -12.65 14.27
CA ASP A 172 -18.76 -13.07 15.61
C ASP A 172 -17.69 -12.83 16.67
N LEU A 173 -16.48 -12.42 16.27
CA LEU A 173 -15.39 -12.12 17.19
C LEU A 173 -15.36 -10.64 17.62
N ILE A 174 -16.13 -9.77 16.95
CA ILE A 174 -16.16 -8.34 17.27
C ILE A 174 -16.84 -8.10 18.63
N PRO A 175 -16.24 -7.29 19.52
CA PRO A 175 -16.82 -7.01 20.84
C PRO A 175 -18.20 -6.35 20.77
N CYS A 176 -18.39 -5.47 19.78
CA CYS A 176 -19.62 -4.74 19.56
C CYS A 176 -19.82 -4.54 18.05
N LYS A 177 -20.81 -5.22 17.45
CA LYS A 177 -21.10 -5.17 16.01
C LYS A 177 -21.45 -3.75 15.53
N GLU A 178 -22.13 -2.98 16.38
CA GLU A 178 -22.54 -1.59 16.11
C GLU A 178 -21.35 -0.62 16.06
N ALA A 179 -20.29 -0.92 16.83
CA ALA A 179 -19.05 -0.13 16.82
C ALA A 179 -18.10 -0.53 15.68
N GLY A 180 -18.41 -1.56 14.89
CA GLY A 180 -17.57 -2.02 13.80
C GLY A 180 -17.55 -1.08 12.61
N LEU A 181 -16.37 -0.85 12.05
CA LEU A 181 -16.20 -0.09 10.82
C LEU A 181 -16.25 -1.05 9.63
N ARG A 182 -17.33 -0.99 8.85
CA ARG A 182 -17.42 -1.71 7.57
C ARG A 182 -16.54 -1.02 6.53
N PHE A 183 -15.82 -1.81 5.73
CA PHE A 183 -15.01 -1.31 4.61
C PHE A 183 -14.90 -2.34 3.47
N GLN A 184 -14.50 -1.87 2.31
CA GLN A 184 -14.22 -2.67 1.11
C GLN A 184 -12.74 -2.61 0.74
N THR A 185 -12.31 -3.58 -0.05
CA THR A 185 -10.98 -3.60 -0.67
C THR A 185 -10.75 -2.31 -1.45
N GLY A 186 -9.66 -1.60 -1.12
CA GLY A 186 -9.30 -0.30 -1.71
C GLY A 186 -9.59 0.90 -0.82
N ASP A 187 -10.46 0.77 0.20
CA ASP A 187 -10.75 1.86 1.13
C ASP A 187 -9.48 2.28 1.89
N ILE A 188 -9.30 3.59 2.03
CA ILE A 188 -8.20 4.16 2.82
C ILE A 188 -8.73 4.41 4.23
N ILE A 189 -8.00 3.92 5.23
CA ILE A 189 -8.39 3.98 6.63
C ILE A 189 -7.33 4.76 7.40
N HIS A 190 -7.73 5.88 7.99
CA HIS A 190 -6.92 6.60 8.97
C HIS A 190 -6.95 5.84 10.29
N ILE A 191 -5.79 5.37 10.73
CA ILE A 191 -5.63 4.62 11.98
C ILE A 191 -5.46 5.59 13.15
N ILE A 192 -6.43 5.58 14.06
CA ILE A 192 -6.50 6.50 15.20
C ILE A 192 -5.87 5.87 16.45
N ASN A 193 -6.11 4.58 16.69
CA ASN A 193 -5.63 3.91 17.89
C ASN A 193 -5.36 2.41 17.64
N LYS A 194 -4.22 1.92 18.15
CA LYS A 194 -3.76 0.54 18.02
C LYS A 194 -3.43 -0.13 19.36
N LYS A 195 -3.89 0.46 20.48
CA LYS A 195 -3.56 -0.03 21.83
C LYS A 195 -4.06 -1.45 22.06
N ASP A 196 -5.23 -1.78 21.50
CA ASP A 196 -5.74 -3.15 21.52
C ASP A 196 -5.05 -3.97 20.40
N PRO A 197 -4.46 -5.13 20.73
CA PRO A 197 -3.71 -5.94 19.76
C PRO A 197 -4.60 -6.63 18.71
N ASN A 198 -5.91 -6.66 18.93
CA ASN A 198 -6.90 -7.39 18.14
C ASN A 198 -7.85 -6.46 17.39
N TRP A 199 -8.19 -5.32 18.00
CA TRP A 199 -9.21 -4.40 17.52
C TRP A 199 -8.69 -2.96 17.46
N TRP A 200 -8.25 -2.55 16.28
CA TRP A 200 -7.81 -1.18 16.06
C TRP A 200 -9.01 -0.25 15.86
N GLN A 201 -8.81 1.04 16.14
CA GLN A 201 -9.79 2.08 15.86
C GLN A 201 -9.32 2.89 14.67
N GLY A 202 -10.20 3.07 13.70
CA GLY A 202 -9.93 3.88 12.53
C GLY A 202 -11.16 4.52 11.94
N ARG A 203 -10.97 5.28 10.87
CA ARG A 203 -12.02 5.91 10.08
C ARG A 203 -11.70 5.76 8.60
N VAL A 204 -12.70 5.45 7.77
CA VAL A 204 -12.54 5.45 6.31
C VAL A 204 -12.45 6.91 5.83
N GLU A 205 -11.45 7.19 5.01
CA GLU A 205 -11.24 8.48 4.36
C GLU A 205 -12.44 8.80 3.45
N ASN A 206 -12.99 10.01 3.55
CA ASN A 206 -14.24 10.47 2.90
C ASN A 206 -15.55 9.88 3.46
N SER A 207 -15.51 9.16 4.59
CA SER A 207 -16.75 8.82 5.30
C SER A 207 -17.33 10.05 6.01
N ALA A 208 -18.64 10.26 5.89
CA ALA A 208 -19.36 11.30 6.62
C ALA A 208 -19.45 11.04 8.13
N ALA A 209 -19.05 9.85 8.59
CA ALA A 209 -19.10 9.47 9.99
C ALA A 209 -17.92 10.09 10.77
N ASP A 210 -18.26 10.90 11.78
CA ASP A 210 -17.28 11.54 12.67
C ASP A 210 -16.79 10.66 13.83
N TYR A 211 -17.21 9.41 13.88
CA TYR A 211 -16.78 8.48 14.92
C TYR A 211 -15.77 7.47 14.37
N ALA A 212 -14.81 7.09 15.23
CA ALA A 212 -13.92 5.98 14.96
C ALA A 212 -14.68 4.66 15.14
N GLY A 213 -14.50 3.72 14.21
CA GLY A 213 -15.04 2.36 14.34
C GLY A 213 -13.93 1.33 14.52
N LEU A 214 -14.32 0.15 14.98
CA LEU A 214 -13.43 -0.98 15.22
C LEU A 214 -13.14 -1.74 13.92
N ILE A 215 -11.87 -2.00 13.67
CA ILE A 215 -11.37 -2.87 12.59
C ILE A 215 -10.51 -3.97 13.19
N PRO A 216 -10.44 -5.16 12.58
CA PRO A 216 -9.49 -6.18 13.01
C PRO A 216 -8.07 -5.68 12.80
N SER A 217 -7.19 -5.92 13.76
CA SER A 217 -5.76 -5.67 13.61
C SER A 217 -5.16 -6.54 12.48
N PRO A 218 -4.01 -6.15 11.90
CA PRO A 218 -3.30 -6.98 10.93
C PRO A 218 -3.07 -8.40 11.46
N GLU A 219 -2.64 -8.55 12.71
CA GLU A 219 -2.37 -9.84 13.33
C GLU A 219 -3.64 -10.70 13.46
N MET A 220 -4.77 -10.07 13.82
CA MET A 220 -6.06 -10.76 13.87
C MET A 220 -6.52 -11.20 12.49
N GLN A 221 -6.39 -10.35 11.48
CA GLN A 221 -6.76 -10.68 10.11
C GLN A 221 -5.91 -11.82 9.57
N GLU A 222 -4.60 -11.77 9.80
CA GLU A 222 -3.67 -12.84 9.42
C GLU A 222 -4.05 -14.17 10.08
N TRP A 223 -4.39 -14.13 11.37
CA TRP A 223 -4.87 -15.31 12.09
C TRP A 223 -6.15 -15.89 11.48
N ARG A 224 -7.09 -15.05 11.01
CA ARG A 224 -8.33 -15.51 10.33
C ARG A 224 -8.01 -16.22 9.02
N VAL A 225 -7.15 -15.64 8.19
CA VAL A 225 -6.76 -16.22 6.89
C VAL A 225 -6.06 -17.56 7.11
N ALA A 226 -5.11 -17.63 8.06
CA ALA A 226 -4.39 -18.85 8.39
C ALA A 226 -5.27 -19.94 9.05
N SER A 227 -6.36 -19.55 9.72
CA SER A 227 -7.29 -20.50 10.34
C SER A 227 -8.25 -21.10 9.31
N LYS A 228 -8.67 -20.32 8.31
CA LYS A 228 -9.53 -20.80 7.21
C LYS A 228 -8.80 -21.80 6.31
N SER A 229 -7.51 -21.60 6.04
CA SER A 229 -6.72 -22.53 5.22
C SER A 229 -6.57 -23.91 5.85
N LYS A 230 -6.49 -24.01 7.19
CA LYS A 230 -6.43 -25.29 7.92
C LYS A 230 -7.72 -26.09 7.90
N VAL A 231 -8.87 -25.43 7.77
CA VAL A 231 -10.17 -26.10 7.69
C VAL A 231 -10.42 -26.64 6.28
N ALA A 232 -9.92 -25.96 5.25
CA ALA A 232 -10.01 -26.41 3.85
C ALA A 232 -9.12 -27.63 3.54
N ASP A 233 -8.01 -27.81 4.25
CA ASP A 233 -7.08 -28.94 4.07
C ASP A 233 -7.45 -30.19 4.91
N GLY A 234 -8.69 -30.23 5.42
CA GLY A 234 -9.24 -31.32 6.24
C GLY A 234 -9.63 -32.57 5.46
N GLY A 235 -8.75 -33.07 4.59
CA GLY A 235 -8.84 -34.40 4.00
C GLY A 235 -8.08 -35.42 4.84
N ASN A 236 -8.79 -36.26 5.59
CA ASN A 236 -8.31 -37.49 6.27
C ASN A 236 -6.88 -37.44 6.86
N GLN A 237 -6.72 -36.83 8.04
CA GLN A 237 -5.68 -37.28 8.98
C GLN A 237 -6.31 -38.16 10.06
N SER A 238 -6.07 -39.45 9.90
CA SER A 238 -6.39 -40.51 10.85
C SER A 238 -5.92 -40.13 12.26
N CYS A 239 -6.87 -40.07 13.18
CA CYS A 239 -6.69 -39.82 14.58
C CYS A 239 -6.03 -41.03 15.27
N SER A 240 -4.70 -40.98 15.46
CA SER A 240 -4.01 -41.85 16.42
C SER A 240 -4.02 -41.20 17.82
N PRO A 241 -4.50 -41.88 18.88
CA PRO A 241 -4.82 -41.23 20.14
C PRO A 241 -3.64 -41.22 21.13
N PHE A 242 -2.40 -40.95 20.72
CA PHE A 242 -1.30 -40.76 21.68
C PHE A 242 -0.22 -39.83 21.12
N GLY A 243 -0.42 -38.53 21.30
CA GLY A 243 0.55 -37.50 20.95
C GLY A 243 0.20 -36.19 21.64
N LYS A 244 1.05 -35.77 22.58
CA LYS A 244 0.88 -34.57 23.40
C LYS A 244 0.55 -33.36 22.53
N LYS A 245 -0.62 -32.73 22.74
CA LYS A 245 -1.00 -31.45 22.14
C LYS A 245 0.03 -30.39 22.54
N LYS A 246 1.06 -30.19 21.73
CA LYS A 246 1.92 -29.01 21.82
C LYS A 246 1.06 -27.84 21.36
N LYS A 247 0.55 -27.04 22.31
CA LYS A 247 -0.12 -25.78 21.99
C LYS A 247 0.84 -24.95 21.14
N CYS A 248 0.52 -24.81 19.85
CA CYS A 248 1.25 -23.98 18.90
C CYS A 248 0.96 -22.51 19.23
N LYS A 249 1.49 -22.03 20.35
CA LYS A 249 1.35 -20.65 20.82
C LYS A 249 2.55 -19.78 20.38
N ASP A 250 3.69 -20.42 20.10
CA ASP A 250 4.97 -19.73 19.90
C ASP A 250 5.31 -19.38 18.44
N LYS A 251 4.51 -19.84 17.45
CA LYS A 251 4.74 -19.48 16.03
C LYS A 251 4.14 -18.13 15.60
N TYR A 252 3.42 -17.46 16.50
CA TYR A 252 2.62 -16.26 16.19
C TYR A 252 3.15 -15.03 16.94
N LEU A 253 4.47 -14.89 16.99
CA LEU A 253 5.13 -13.66 17.41
C LEU A 253 5.37 -12.80 16.17
N ALA A 254 5.05 -11.50 16.25
CA ALA A 254 5.23 -10.48 15.20
C ALA A 254 6.67 -10.37 14.63
N LYS A 255 7.65 -11.05 15.23
CA LYS A 255 9.04 -11.13 14.75
C LYS A 255 9.23 -11.96 13.46
N HIS A 256 8.17 -12.53 12.89
CA HIS A 256 8.23 -13.42 11.71
C HIS A 256 7.54 -12.86 10.44
N SER A 257 7.45 -11.54 10.28
CA SER A 257 6.86 -10.88 9.09
C SER A 257 7.29 -11.49 7.74
N SER A 258 8.57 -11.86 7.58
CA SER A 258 9.09 -12.47 6.33
C SER A 258 8.56 -13.87 5.98
N ILE A 259 7.88 -14.57 6.89
CA ILE A 259 7.19 -15.85 6.62
C ILE A 259 5.77 -15.57 6.08
N PHE A 260 5.17 -14.43 6.42
CA PHE A 260 3.83 -14.06 6.00
C PHE A 260 3.80 -13.48 4.58
N ASP A 261 4.86 -12.79 4.16
CA ASP A 261 5.07 -12.39 2.76
C ASP A 261 5.09 -13.61 1.80
N GLN A 262 5.58 -14.76 2.30
CA GLN A 262 5.58 -16.03 1.56
C GLN A 262 4.21 -16.71 1.52
N LEU A 263 3.30 -16.36 2.43
CA LEU A 263 1.96 -16.95 2.55
C LEU A 263 0.87 -16.08 1.90
N ASP A 264 1.26 -14.96 1.28
CA ASP A 264 0.36 -14.03 0.58
C ASP A 264 -0.85 -13.63 1.44
N VAL A 265 -0.60 -13.36 2.72
CA VAL A 265 -1.67 -13.08 3.68
C VAL A 265 -2.21 -11.67 3.46
N ILE A 266 -3.35 -11.61 2.77
CA ILE A 266 -4.02 -10.34 2.43
C ILE A 266 -4.58 -9.69 3.70
N SER A 267 -3.98 -8.57 4.11
CA SER A 267 -4.40 -7.76 5.27
C SER A 267 -4.55 -6.27 4.90
N TYR A 268 -3.65 -5.42 5.37
CA TYR A 268 -3.64 -3.98 5.10
C TYR A 268 -2.30 -3.60 4.48
N GLU A 269 -2.32 -2.55 3.67
CA GLU A 269 -1.11 -1.94 3.13
C GLU A 269 -0.94 -0.53 3.67
N GLU A 270 0.21 -0.22 4.23
CA GLU A 270 0.50 1.15 4.66
C GLU A 270 0.70 2.05 3.43
N VAL A 271 0.00 3.19 3.43
CA VAL A 271 -0.02 4.11 2.30
C VAL A 271 0.26 5.54 2.73
N VAL A 272 0.76 6.31 1.78
CA VAL A 272 0.96 7.75 1.90
C VAL A 272 0.33 8.44 0.69
N GLN A 273 -0.16 9.65 0.88
CA GLN A 273 -0.69 10.45 -0.20
C GLN A 273 0.44 11.27 -0.84
N LEU A 274 0.67 11.05 -2.12
CA LEU A 274 1.57 11.88 -2.93
C LEU A 274 0.76 12.91 -3.74
N PRO A 275 1.35 14.08 -4.07
CA PRO A 275 0.80 14.97 -5.09
C PRO A 275 0.54 14.23 -6.41
N ALA A 276 -0.29 14.81 -7.27
CA ALA A 276 -0.60 14.20 -8.56
C ALA A 276 0.69 13.98 -9.39
N PHE A 277 0.83 12.79 -9.97
CA PHE A 277 1.99 12.41 -10.78
C PHE A 277 1.58 11.51 -11.94
N SER A 278 2.35 11.54 -13.03
CA SER A 278 2.06 10.72 -14.20
C SER A 278 2.51 9.27 -14.01
N ARG A 279 1.63 8.34 -14.37
CA ARG A 279 1.94 6.89 -14.39
C ARG A 279 2.83 6.58 -15.59
N LYS A 280 3.86 5.76 -15.38
CA LYS A 280 4.81 5.37 -16.44
C LYS A 280 4.43 4.06 -17.12
N THR A 281 3.74 3.18 -16.40
CA THR A 281 3.31 1.87 -16.90
C THR A 281 1.79 1.76 -16.84
N LEU A 282 1.16 1.26 -17.90
CA LEU A 282 -0.23 0.82 -17.92
C LEU A 282 -0.26 -0.70 -17.98
N VAL A 283 -0.84 -1.36 -16.98
CA VAL A 283 -0.91 -2.82 -16.90
C VAL A 283 -2.35 -3.27 -17.12
N LEU A 284 -2.57 -4.10 -18.14
CA LEU A 284 -3.88 -4.69 -18.45
C LEU A 284 -3.92 -6.13 -17.93
N ILE A 285 -4.81 -6.40 -16.97
CA ILE A 285 -5.03 -7.72 -16.37
C ILE A 285 -6.43 -8.21 -16.69
N GLY A 286 -6.62 -9.51 -16.90
CA GLY A 286 -7.93 -10.07 -17.18
C GLY A 286 -7.83 -11.48 -17.76
N ALA A 287 -8.96 -12.18 -17.78
CA ALA A 287 -9.01 -13.53 -18.32
C ALA A 287 -8.56 -13.58 -19.79
N PRO A 288 -7.94 -14.70 -20.23
CA PRO A 288 -7.69 -14.93 -21.65
C PRO A 288 -8.97 -14.72 -22.49
N GLY A 289 -8.85 -14.02 -23.62
CA GLY A 289 -9.98 -13.75 -24.50
C GLY A 289 -10.88 -12.57 -24.12
N VAL A 290 -10.66 -11.90 -22.99
CA VAL A 290 -11.47 -10.75 -22.54
C VAL A 290 -11.30 -9.48 -23.40
N GLY A 291 -10.31 -9.44 -24.29
CA GLY A 291 -10.08 -8.34 -25.22
C GLY A 291 -8.90 -7.40 -24.89
N ARG A 292 -8.05 -7.74 -23.90
CA ARG A 292 -6.85 -6.96 -23.53
C ARG A 292 -5.98 -6.57 -24.73
N SER A 293 -5.67 -7.53 -25.59
CA SER A 293 -4.86 -7.30 -26.79
C SER A 293 -5.52 -6.33 -27.80
N HIS A 294 -6.86 -6.32 -27.91
CA HIS A 294 -7.56 -5.37 -28.78
C HIS A 294 -7.48 -3.95 -28.23
N ILE A 295 -7.71 -3.78 -26.92
CA ILE A 295 -7.58 -2.49 -26.22
C ILE A 295 -6.15 -1.96 -26.37
N LYS A 296 -5.15 -2.81 -26.10
CA LYS A 296 -3.74 -2.48 -26.29
C LYS A 296 -3.44 -2.00 -27.71
N ASN A 297 -3.82 -2.78 -28.73
CA ASN A 297 -3.53 -2.42 -30.12
C ASN A 297 -4.24 -1.12 -30.53
N SER A 298 -5.45 -0.88 -30.03
CA SER A 298 -6.18 0.39 -30.23
C SER A 298 -5.42 1.57 -29.62
N LEU A 299 -4.95 1.46 -28.37
CA LEU A 299 -4.13 2.49 -27.71
C LEU A 299 -2.85 2.83 -28.49
N LEU A 300 -2.11 1.81 -28.92
CA LEU A 300 -0.86 1.98 -29.66
C LEU A 300 -1.09 2.63 -31.02
N SER A 301 -2.16 2.25 -31.72
CA SER A 301 -2.49 2.79 -33.03
C SER A 301 -3.02 4.23 -32.96
N LYS A 302 -3.86 4.51 -31.95
CA LYS A 302 -4.50 5.81 -31.79
C LYS A 302 -3.54 6.87 -31.23
N TYR A 303 -2.60 6.48 -30.36
CA TYR A 303 -1.66 7.41 -29.73
C TYR A 303 -0.21 6.91 -29.74
N PRO A 304 0.42 6.76 -30.91
CA PRO A 304 1.78 6.19 -31.06
C PRO A 304 2.88 7.02 -30.36
N ASN A 305 2.61 8.30 -30.10
CA ASN A 305 3.54 9.19 -29.41
C ASN A 305 3.40 9.13 -27.88
N ARG A 306 2.31 8.58 -27.34
CA ARG A 306 2.05 8.50 -25.90
C ARG A 306 2.29 7.09 -25.35
N PHE A 307 1.92 6.06 -26.09
CA PHE A 307 2.02 4.66 -25.65
C PHE A 307 3.06 3.89 -26.47
N SER A 308 3.70 2.93 -25.81
CA SER A 308 4.54 1.94 -26.48
C SER A 308 4.40 0.57 -25.82
N TYR A 309 4.62 -0.49 -26.57
CA TYR A 309 4.60 -1.86 -26.08
C TYR A 309 6.02 -2.39 -26.02
N PRO A 310 6.47 -2.99 -24.90
CA PRO A 310 7.80 -3.55 -24.83
C PRO A 310 7.91 -4.75 -25.77
N VAL A 311 8.85 -4.65 -26.72
CA VAL A 311 9.14 -5.73 -27.66
C VAL A 311 9.68 -6.94 -26.87
N PRO A 312 8.98 -8.09 -26.89
CA PRO A 312 9.41 -9.29 -26.18
C PRO A 312 10.62 -9.94 -26.87
N HIS A 313 11.29 -10.83 -26.16
CA HIS A 313 12.38 -11.64 -26.67
C HIS A 313 11.88 -13.05 -26.94
N THR A 314 12.46 -13.74 -27.92
CA THR A 314 12.15 -15.13 -28.21
C THR A 314 13.39 -15.91 -28.65
N THR A 315 13.38 -17.22 -28.35
CA THR A 315 14.36 -18.17 -28.88
C THR A 315 13.93 -18.81 -30.19
N ARG A 316 12.72 -18.50 -30.66
CA ARG A 316 12.23 -18.91 -31.97
C ARG A 316 13.08 -18.25 -33.07
N PRO A 317 13.47 -18.95 -34.15
CA PRO A 317 14.12 -18.29 -35.28
C PRO A 317 13.19 -17.26 -35.96
N PRO A 318 13.73 -16.15 -36.51
CA PRO A 318 12.95 -15.18 -37.25
C PRO A 318 12.37 -15.79 -38.54
N LYS A 319 11.14 -15.40 -38.88
CA LYS A 319 10.54 -15.73 -40.19
C LYS A 319 11.08 -14.79 -41.27
N LYS A 320 10.84 -15.13 -42.55
CA LYS A 320 11.34 -14.38 -43.72
C LYS A 320 10.97 -12.89 -43.72
N ASP A 321 9.82 -12.54 -43.18
CA ASP A 321 9.29 -11.16 -43.15
C ASP A 321 9.41 -10.51 -41.76
N GLU A 322 10.05 -11.17 -40.80
CA GLU A 322 10.25 -10.64 -39.45
C GLU A 322 11.62 -9.96 -39.33
N GLU A 323 11.63 -8.75 -38.79
CA GLU A 323 12.85 -7.99 -38.50
C GLU A 323 13.14 -8.03 -36.99
N ASP A 324 14.41 -8.16 -36.63
CA ASP A 324 14.85 -8.13 -35.23
C ASP A 324 14.58 -6.76 -34.60
N GLY A 325 14.05 -6.79 -33.37
CA GLY A 325 13.70 -5.59 -32.60
C GLY A 325 12.40 -4.90 -33.02
N LYS A 326 11.66 -5.44 -33.99
CA LYS A 326 10.35 -4.92 -34.41
C LYS A 326 9.21 -5.59 -33.65
N GLU A 327 8.99 -6.88 -33.91
CA GLU A 327 7.96 -7.68 -33.23
C GLU A 327 8.54 -8.49 -32.07
N TYR A 328 9.78 -8.98 -32.25
CA TYR A 328 10.54 -9.71 -31.26
C TYR A 328 12.02 -9.35 -31.36
N PHE A 329 12.72 -9.46 -30.24
CA PHE A 329 14.18 -9.65 -30.23
C PHE A 329 14.48 -11.14 -30.29
N PHE A 330 15.18 -11.57 -31.33
CA PHE A 330 15.53 -12.97 -31.56
C PHE A 330 16.88 -13.27 -30.89
N ILE A 331 16.85 -14.08 -29.84
CA ILE A 331 18.03 -14.41 -29.03
C ILE A 331 18.25 -15.93 -28.96
N SER A 332 19.47 -16.36 -28.63
CA SER A 332 19.75 -17.79 -28.42
C SER A 332 19.12 -18.31 -27.13
N ASN A 333 18.94 -19.63 -27.03
CA ASN A 333 18.50 -20.27 -25.79
C ASN A 333 19.46 -19.97 -24.63
N ASP A 334 20.78 -19.98 -24.86
CA ASP A 334 21.77 -19.69 -23.82
C ASP A 334 21.60 -18.26 -23.26
N THR A 335 21.42 -17.27 -24.13
CA THR A 335 21.18 -15.87 -23.73
C THR A 335 19.86 -15.72 -22.96
N MET A 336 18.81 -16.43 -23.39
CA MET A 336 17.53 -16.46 -22.68
C MET A 336 17.67 -17.04 -21.28
N THR A 337 18.28 -18.22 -21.16
CA THR A 337 18.50 -18.91 -19.88
C THR A 337 19.37 -18.07 -18.94
N HIS A 338 20.43 -17.45 -19.47
CA HIS A 338 21.29 -16.56 -18.68
C HIS A 338 20.51 -15.37 -18.12
N GLY A 339 19.74 -14.66 -18.97
CA GLY A 339 18.92 -13.54 -18.50
C GLY A 339 17.83 -13.93 -17.50
N ILE A 340 17.29 -15.16 -17.58
CA ILE A 340 16.35 -15.69 -16.57
C ILE A 340 17.06 -15.89 -15.23
N VAL A 341 18.26 -16.47 -15.23
CA VAL A 341 19.05 -16.68 -14.00
C VAL A 341 19.44 -15.34 -13.36
N GLU A 342 19.70 -14.32 -14.17
CA GLU A 342 20.01 -12.96 -13.71
C GLU A 342 18.75 -12.12 -13.35
N ASN A 343 17.56 -12.71 -13.36
CA ASN A 343 16.27 -12.03 -13.07
C ASN A 343 16.03 -10.78 -13.94
N GLN A 344 16.47 -10.80 -15.20
CA GLN A 344 16.28 -9.69 -16.14
C GLN A 344 14.89 -9.69 -16.80
N PHE A 345 14.17 -10.81 -16.72
CA PHE A 345 12.85 -10.98 -17.30
C PHE A 345 11.76 -10.68 -16.28
N LEU A 346 10.81 -9.83 -16.69
CA LEU A 346 9.59 -9.58 -15.95
C LEU A 346 8.70 -10.85 -15.94
N GLU A 347 8.54 -11.45 -17.11
CA GLU A 347 7.82 -12.70 -17.31
C GLU A 347 8.47 -13.48 -18.46
N TYR A 348 8.39 -14.80 -18.39
CA TYR A 348 8.85 -15.69 -19.44
C TYR A 348 8.02 -16.98 -19.45
N GLY A 349 7.97 -17.63 -20.61
CA GLY A 349 7.24 -18.87 -20.81
C GLY A 349 7.68 -19.59 -22.07
N SER A 350 7.21 -20.82 -22.25
CA SER A 350 7.49 -21.63 -23.43
C SER A 350 6.24 -21.83 -24.27
N PHE A 351 6.37 -21.72 -25.58
CA PHE A 351 5.30 -22.01 -26.54
C PHE A 351 5.86 -22.71 -27.77
N GLN A 352 5.26 -23.86 -28.13
CA GLN A 352 5.69 -24.67 -29.27
C GLN A 352 7.21 -24.96 -29.28
N GLY A 353 7.76 -25.30 -28.10
CA GLY A 353 9.18 -25.63 -27.94
C GLY A 353 10.15 -24.43 -27.95
N ASN A 354 9.66 -23.19 -28.11
CA ASN A 354 10.48 -21.97 -28.06
C ASN A 354 10.15 -21.17 -26.81
N MET A 355 11.12 -20.42 -26.29
CA MET A 355 10.94 -19.55 -25.14
C MET A 355 10.57 -18.13 -25.59
N PHE A 356 9.77 -17.47 -24.79
CA PHE A 356 9.36 -16.08 -24.95
C PHE A 356 9.47 -15.38 -23.61
N GLY A 357 9.79 -14.09 -23.60
CA GLY A 357 9.74 -13.31 -22.37
C GLY A 357 9.92 -11.82 -22.58
N THR A 358 9.48 -11.04 -21.60
CA THR A 358 9.58 -9.58 -21.62
C THR A 358 10.68 -9.17 -20.65
N LYS A 359 11.75 -8.54 -21.15
CA LYS A 359 12.83 -8.02 -20.29
C LYS A 359 12.41 -6.72 -19.61
N MET A 360 12.88 -6.50 -18.38
CA MET A 360 12.67 -5.25 -17.66
C MET A 360 13.33 -4.07 -18.38
N GLU A 361 14.50 -4.29 -18.98
CA GLU A 361 15.23 -3.29 -19.77
C GLU A 361 14.38 -2.70 -20.91
N THR A 362 13.58 -3.51 -21.61
CA THR A 362 12.73 -3.02 -22.68
C THR A 362 11.64 -2.06 -22.17
N ILE A 363 11.17 -2.27 -20.94
CA ILE A 363 10.20 -1.40 -20.29
C ILE A 363 10.88 -0.07 -19.91
N HIS A 364 12.10 -0.14 -19.35
CA HIS A 364 12.86 1.05 -18.96
C HIS A 364 13.18 1.95 -20.16
N LYS A 365 13.56 1.37 -21.30
CA LYS A 365 13.77 2.12 -22.56
C LYS A 365 12.53 2.90 -22.98
N ILE A 366 11.33 2.37 -22.76
CA ILE A 366 10.08 3.10 -23.07
C ILE A 366 9.91 4.30 -22.13
N HIS A 367 10.21 4.12 -20.84
CA HIS A 367 10.14 5.19 -19.85
C HIS A 367 11.16 6.31 -20.14
N GLU A 368 12.37 5.96 -20.58
CA GLU A 368 13.41 6.92 -21.00
C GLU A 368 12.95 7.78 -22.19
N LEU A 369 12.14 7.22 -23.09
CA LEU A 369 11.53 7.94 -24.20
C LEU A 369 10.34 8.82 -23.77
N GLY A 370 10.01 8.87 -22.48
CA GLY A 370 8.87 9.62 -21.95
C GLY A 370 7.51 9.07 -22.35
N LYS A 371 7.44 7.82 -22.81
CA LYS A 371 6.19 7.14 -23.20
C LYS A 371 5.68 6.26 -22.07
N ILE A 372 4.39 5.95 -22.11
CA ILE A 372 3.76 4.99 -21.20
C ILE A 372 3.93 3.57 -21.75
N ALA A 373 4.56 2.69 -20.98
CA ALA A 373 4.69 1.28 -21.32
C ALA A 373 3.36 0.56 -21.10
N VAL A 374 2.78 -0.03 -22.15
CA VAL A 374 1.54 -0.82 -22.06
C VAL A 374 1.87 -2.29 -21.91
N LEU A 375 1.49 -2.92 -20.80
CA LEU A 375 1.78 -4.31 -20.48
C LEU A 375 0.49 -5.15 -20.50
N ASP A 376 0.55 -6.34 -21.09
CA ASP A 376 -0.54 -7.33 -21.16
C ASP A 376 -0.04 -8.64 -20.55
N VAL A 377 0.20 -8.63 -19.24
CA VAL A 377 0.93 -9.67 -18.48
C VAL A 377 -0.03 -10.61 -17.74
N GLU A 378 0.52 -11.68 -17.14
CA GLU A 378 -0.24 -12.55 -16.24
C GLU A 378 -0.38 -11.96 -14.82
N PRO A 379 -1.46 -12.28 -14.07
CA PRO A 379 -1.73 -11.65 -12.76
C PRO A 379 -0.64 -11.84 -11.71
N GLN A 380 0.09 -12.97 -11.71
CA GLN A 380 1.15 -13.22 -10.74
C GLN A 380 2.32 -12.23 -10.83
N THR A 381 2.49 -11.59 -11.98
CA THR A 381 3.55 -10.62 -12.27
C THR A 381 3.30 -9.28 -11.57
N LEU A 382 2.08 -9.02 -11.08
CA LEU A 382 1.70 -7.75 -10.46
C LEU A 382 2.56 -7.35 -9.26
N LYS A 383 3.03 -8.33 -8.48
CA LYS A 383 3.91 -8.07 -7.33
C LYS A 383 5.24 -7.45 -7.73
N LEU A 384 5.77 -7.85 -8.89
CA LEU A 384 7.04 -7.34 -9.43
C LEU A 384 6.87 -5.95 -10.05
N LEU A 385 5.68 -5.65 -10.59
CA LEU A 385 5.39 -4.38 -11.26
C LEU A 385 5.11 -3.23 -10.31
N ARG A 386 4.70 -3.52 -9.08
CA ARG A 386 4.15 -2.53 -8.15
C ARG A 386 5.22 -1.75 -7.38
N THR A 387 6.12 -1.11 -8.12
CA THR A 387 7.24 -0.32 -7.61
C THR A 387 7.10 1.16 -7.98
N ALA A 388 7.78 2.04 -7.24
CA ALA A 388 7.83 3.47 -7.55
C ALA A 388 8.43 3.76 -8.92
N GLU A 389 9.44 2.98 -9.31
CA GLU A 389 10.15 3.13 -10.58
C GLU A 389 9.21 2.97 -11.77
N LEU A 390 8.39 1.92 -11.74
CA LEU A 390 7.45 1.58 -12.80
C LEU A 390 6.15 2.38 -12.71
N ALA A 391 5.80 2.86 -11.51
CA ALA A 391 4.62 3.67 -11.22
C ALA A 391 3.37 3.18 -12.00
N PRO A 392 2.97 1.90 -11.85
CA PRO A 392 1.95 1.31 -12.71
C PRO A 392 0.56 1.88 -12.41
N LEU A 393 -0.28 1.92 -13.45
CA LEU A 393 -1.73 1.93 -13.36
C LEU A 393 -2.24 0.55 -13.74
N ILE A 394 -2.81 -0.18 -12.79
CA ILE A 394 -3.25 -1.56 -12.97
C ILE A 394 -4.75 -1.57 -13.27
N VAL A 395 -5.10 -1.89 -14.50
CA VAL A 395 -6.48 -1.94 -15.00
C VAL A 395 -6.89 -3.40 -15.20
N PHE A 396 -7.87 -3.83 -14.42
CA PHE A 396 -8.54 -5.11 -14.64
C PHE A 396 -9.64 -4.97 -15.67
N VAL A 397 -9.53 -5.73 -16.76
CA VAL A 397 -10.51 -5.83 -17.83
C VAL A 397 -11.43 -7.00 -17.52
N ALA A 398 -12.66 -6.67 -17.11
CA ALA A 398 -13.74 -7.60 -16.90
C ALA A 398 -14.45 -7.91 -18.25
N PRO A 399 -14.98 -9.13 -18.43
CA PRO A 399 -15.80 -9.49 -19.58
C PRO A 399 -17.11 -8.71 -19.60
N THR A 400 -17.79 -8.75 -20.74
CA THR A 400 -19.11 -8.13 -20.94
C THR A 400 -20.12 -8.62 -19.90
N ASP A 401 -20.91 -7.68 -19.39
CA ASP A 401 -22.02 -7.90 -18.45
C ASP A 401 -23.38 -8.02 -19.16
N LYS A 402 -23.40 -7.94 -20.50
CA LYS A 402 -24.62 -8.03 -21.29
C LYS A 402 -25.28 -9.41 -21.13
N PRO A 403 -26.61 -9.52 -21.03
CA PRO A 403 -27.29 -10.81 -20.87
C PRO A 403 -27.19 -11.71 -22.11
N ASN A 404 -27.46 -13.02 -21.94
CA ASN A 404 -27.51 -14.03 -23.01
C ASN A 404 -26.20 -14.19 -23.81
N GLN A 405 -25.10 -14.40 -23.10
CA GLN A 405 -23.80 -14.61 -23.71
C GLN A 405 -23.56 -16.07 -24.15
N PRO A 406 -22.78 -16.30 -25.22
CA PRO A 406 -22.38 -17.63 -25.62
C PRO A 406 -21.54 -18.31 -24.52
N GLU A 407 -21.48 -19.65 -24.53
CA GLU A 407 -20.75 -20.45 -23.54
C GLU A 407 -19.28 -20.04 -23.40
N THR A 408 -18.65 -19.60 -24.49
CA THR A 408 -17.27 -19.10 -24.49
C THR A 408 -17.09 -17.92 -23.54
N VAL A 409 -18.02 -16.97 -23.53
CA VAL A 409 -17.98 -15.79 -22.65
C VAL A 409 -18.30 -16.17 -21.20
N GLN A 410 -19.12 -17.19 -20.97
CA GLN A 410 -19.37 -17.71 -19.63
C GLN A 410 -18.11 -18.34 -19.02
N THR A 411 -17.31 -19.05 -19.82
CA THR A 411 -15.99 -19.55 -19.39
C THR A 411 -15.05 -18.39 -19.04
N ILE A 412 -14.99 -17.36 -19.89
CA ILE A 412 -14.21 -16.14 -19.61
C ILE A 412 -14.68 -15.47 -18.32
N GLN A 413 -16.00 -15.42 -18.06
CA GLN A 413 -16.55 -14.89 -16.81
C GLN A 413 -16.09 -15.68 -15.59
N LYS A 414 -16.11 -17.01 -15.66
CA LYS A 414 -15.65 -17.86 -14.57
C LYS A 414 -14.16 -17.65 -14.27
N GLU A 415 -13.32 -17.62 -15.31
CA GLU A 415 -11.88 -17.36 -15.17
C GLU A 415 -11.62 -15.94 -14.66
N SER A 416 -12.35 -14.94 -15.17
CA SER A 416 -12.25 -13.55 -14.73
C SER A 416 -12.62 -13.39 -13.26
N ASN A 417 -13.66 -14.09 -12.79
CA ASN A 417 -14.04 -14.11 -11.38
C ASN A 417 -12.96 -14.72 -10.48
N ALA A 418 -12.22 -15.73 -10.96
CA ALA A 418 -11.09 -16.31 -10.23
C ALA A 418 -9.91 -15.33 -10.13
N VAL A 419 -9.60 -14.61 -11.21
CA VAL A 419 -8.57 -13.55 -11.17
C VAL A 419 -8.99 -12.42 -10.24
N LEU A 420 -10.26 -12.00 -10.30
CA LEU A 420 -10.79 -10.95 -9.43
C LEU A 420 -10.73 -11.37 -7.96
N SER A 421 -11.13 -12.58 -7.60
CA SER A 421 -11.14 -13.01 -6.20
C SER A 421 -9.73 -13.04 -5.58
N THR A 422 -8.71 -13.40 -6.37
CA THR A 422 -7.33 -13.50 -5.88
C THR A 422 -6.60 -12.16 -5.92
N TYR A 423 -6.77 -11.36 -6.98
CA TYR A 423 -5.91 -10.20 -7.27
C TYR A 423 -6.60 -8.84 -7.19
N ARG A 424 -7.89 -8.77 -6.82
CA ARG A 424 -8.67 -7.51 -6.74
C ARG A 424 -7.93 -6.36 -6.07
N HIS A 425 -7.20 -6.68 -5.00
CA HIS A 425 -6.50 -5.73 -4.14
C HIS A 425 -5.31 -5.02 -4.84
N PHE A 426 -4.83 -5.55 -5.96
CA PHE A 426 -3.82 -4.91 -6.81
C PHE A 426 -4.41 -3.93 -7.83
N PHE A 427 -5.71 -3.97 -8.11
CA PHE A 427 -6.29 -3.21 -9.22
C PHE A 427 -6.60 -1.78 -8.81
N ASP A 428 -6.16 -0.82 -9.62
CA ASP A 428 -6.56 0.59 -9.48
C ASP A 428 -7.94 0.85 -10.10
N VAL A 429 -8.24 0.14 -11.21
CA VAL A 429 -9.47 0.31 -11.99
C VAL A 429 -10.00 -1.05 -12.43
N VAL A 430 -11.32 -1.23 -12.32
CA VAL A 430 -12.04 -2.35 -12.93
C VAL A 430 -12.88 -1.79 -14.09
N LEU A 431 -12.66 -2.32 -15.30
CA LEU A 431 -13.31 -1.87 -16.53
C LEU A 431 -14.03 -3.03 -17.20
N VAL A 432 -15.32 -2.89 -17.46
CA VAL A 432 -16.12 -3.87 -18.21
C VAL A 432 -15.95 -3.65 -19.70
N ASN A 433 -15.38 -4.62 -20.42
CA ASN A 433 -15.15 -4.50 -21.85
C ASN A 433 -16.38 -4.89 -22.66
N ASN A 434 -17.23 -3.90 -22.91
CA ASN A 434 -18.40 -4.01 -23.79
C ASN A 434 -18.15 -3.50 -25.21
N ASP A 435 -17.22 -2.55 -25.35
CA ASP A 435 -16.77 -1.92 -26.58
C ASP A 435 -15.32 -1.44 -26.39
N VAL A 436 -14.48 -1.58 -27.43
CA VAL A 436 -13.04 -1.29 -27.33
C VAL A 436 -12.80 0.22 -27.23
N ASP A 437 -13.56 1.05 -27.94
CA ASP A 437 -13.36 2.50 -27.93
C ASP A 437 -13.78 3.12 -26.60
N GLU A 438 -14.89 2.65 -26.02
CA GLU A 438 -15.29 3.05 -24.66
C GLU A 438 -14.28 2.57 -23.61
N SER A 439 -13.73 1.36 -23.77
CA SER A 439 -12.67 0.85 -22.89
C SER A 439 -11.40 1.72 -22.95
N VAL A 440 -11.01 2.14 -24.15
CA VAL A 440 -9.88 3.05 -24.35
C VAL A 440 -10.13 4.40 -23.66
N LYS A 441 -11.33 5.00 -23.83
CA LYS A 441 -11.70 6.25 -23.14
C LYS A 441 -11.64 6.10 -21.61
N GLY A 442 -12.12 4.97 -21.09
CA GLY A 442 -12.07 4.67 -19.65
C GLY A 442 -10.63 4.64 -19.11
N ILE A 443 -9.70 4.05 -19.86
CA ILE A 443 -8.26 4.04 -19.53
C ILE A 443 -7.67 5.45 -19.59
N GLU A 444 -8.01 6.25 -20.61
CA GLU A 444 -7.53 7.63 -20.71
C GLU A 444 -7.99 8.47 -19.52
N ALA A 445 -9.26 8.37 -19.14
CA ALA A 445 -9.81 9.06 -17.98
C ALA A 445 -9.14 8.61 -16.66
N ALA A 446 -8.76 7.35 -16.54
CA ALA A 446 -8.03 6.84 -15.38
C ALA A 446 -6.61 7.39 -15.30
N LEU A 447 -5.89 7.45 -16.43
CA LEU A 447 -4.55 8.04 -16.51
C LEU A 447 -4.56 9.55 -16.23
N GLU A 448 -5.57 10.27 -16.75
CA GLU A 448 -5.74 11.70 -16.51
C GLU A 448 -6.05 11.98 -15.04
N ARG A 449 -6.96 11.22 -14.42
CA ARG A 449 -7.24 11.30 -12.99
C ARG A 449 -5.98 11.04 -12.16
N ALA A 450 -5.22 10.00 -12.49
CA ALA A 450 -3.96 9.71 -11.80
C ALA A 450 -2.95 10.88 -11.86
N SER A 451 -2.95 11.62 -12.97
CA SER A 451 -2.06 12.76 -13.21
C SER A 451 -2.58 14.10 -12.68
N SER A 452 -3.86 14.19 -12.29
CA SER A 452 -4.50 15.45 -11.87
C SER A 452 -4.92 15.47 -10.40
N THR A 453 -5.09 14.32 -9.76
CA THR A 453 -5.48 14.23 -8.35
C THR A 453 -4.39 13.61 -7.48
N PRO A 454 -4.26 14.01 -6.20
CA PRO A 454 -3.38 13.33 -5.25
C PRO A 454 -3.65 11.82 -5.23
N GLN A 455 -2.59 11.03 -5.11
CA GLN A 455 -2.65 9.56 -5.21
C GLN A 455 -2.21 8.94 -3.90
N TRP A 456 -2.99 7.99 -3.39
CA TRP A 456 -2.53 7.09 -2.34
C TRP A 456 -1.61 6.03 -2.96
N VAL A 457 -0.40 5.91 -2.46
CA VAL A 457 0.57 4.90 -2.91
C VAL A 457 1.13 4.14 -1.71
N PRO A 458 1.66 2.92 -1.91
CA PRO A 458 2.37 2.21 -0.84
C PRO A 458 3.48 3.08 -0.27
N VAL A 459 3.67 3.03 1.05
CA VAL A 459 4.77 3.73 1.73
C VAL A 459 6.12 3.39 1.10
N SER A 460 6.33 2.14 0.68
CA SER A 460 7.54 1.68 -0.01
C SER A 460 7.87 2.41 -1.31
N TRP A 461 6.98 3.27 -1.83
CA TRP A 461 7.28 4.07 -3.01
C TRP A 461 8.03 5.37 -2.71
N VAL A 462 8.09 5.77 -1.43
CA VAL A 462 8.70 7.03 -0.98
C VAL A 462 10.06 6.81 -0.30
N TYR A 463 10.33 5.59 0.17
CA TYR A 463 11.54 5.24 0.94
C TYR A 463 12.59 4.52 0.11
#